data_AF-A0A2V8MJB4-F1
#
_entry.id   AF-A0A2V8MJB4-F1
#
_cell.length_a   1.000
_cell.length_b   1.000
_cell.length_c   1.000
_cell.angle_alpha   90.00
_cell.angle_beta   90.00
_cell.angle_gamma   90.00
#
_symmetry.space_group_name_H-M   'P 1'
#
loop_
_entity.id
_entity.type
_entity.pdbx_description
1 polymer ?
#
loop_
_entity_poly.entity_id
_entity_poly.type
_entity_poly.pdbx_seq_one_letter_code
_entity_poly.pdbx_strand_id
1 'polypeptide(L)'
;MRSMISSLAVVLLTSYTFGLSKPAQTTNKNLYFLLDRDNRWCGYSNEAQWKSEISLSEIDTPIAQVDYANDRVTAVYATQRDQAGDWAVYDTYSLDKSGNLQGLKRVINFLPGRLNEEEMWLIEKGKATKQRSTHRNVVTLEPIPLTDTELRDMSLPEVTIVTRVQDFPFWSLMRDKRAEILSKGKVCNR
;
A
#
# COMPACT_ATOMS: atom_id res chain seq x y z
N MET A 1 37.90 76.18 35.27
CA MET A 1 37.24 76.03 33.95
C MET A 1 38.22 75.27 33.06
N ARG A 2 37.96 74.13 32.41
CA ARG A 2 36.71 73.50 31.93
C ARG A 2 36.75 71.99 32.21
N SER A 3 35.56 71.43 32.43
CA SER A 3 35.30 70.02 32.72
C SER A 3 35.24 69.18 31.45
N MET A 4 35.76 67.95 31.49
CA MET A 4 35.61 66.90 30.47
C MET A 4 34.32 66.11 30.72
N ILE A 5 33.54 65.86 29.67
CA ILE A 5 32.39 64.94 29.68
C ILE A 5 32.83 63.70 28.89
N SER A 6 32.80 62.54 29.55
CA SER A 6 33.06 61.23 28.96
C SER A 6 31.73 60.56 28.62
N SER A 7 31.54 60.20 27.35
CA SER A 7 30.34 59.51 26.85
C SER A 7 30.54 58.00 26.91
N LEU A 8 29.72 57.29 27.69
CA LEU A 8 29.57 55.83 27.59
C LEU A 8 28.58 55.50 26.47
N ALA A 9 29.02 54.67 25.51
CA ALA A 9 28.15 54.03 24.54
C ALA A 9 27.72 52.65 25.08
N VAL A 10 26.42 52.42 25.17
CA VAL A 10 25.82 51.12 25.52
C VAL A 10 25.42 50.42 24.22
N VAL A 11 26.06 49.29 23.92
CA VAL A 11 25.72 48.43 22.78
C VAL A 11 24.74 47.35 23.25
N LEU A 12 23.48 47.41 22.79
CA LEU A 12 22.50 46.34 22.98
C LEU A 12 22.72 45.23 21.95
N LEU A 13 23.08 44.03 22.41
CA LEU A 13 23.10 42.81 21.63
C LEU A 13 21.72 42.13 21.70
N THR A 14 20.95 42.21 20.62
CA THR A 14 19.69 41.47 20.45
C THR A 14 19.98 40.04 20.01
N SER A 15 19.76 39.07 20.90
CA SER A 15 19.88 37.64 20.64
C SER A 15 18.70 37.15 19.78
N TYR A 16 18.92 36.88 18.49
CA TYR A 16 17.98 36.12 17.66
C TYR A 16 18.09 34.64 18.02
N THR A 17 17.14 34.12 18.79
CA THR A 17 16.97 32.67 18.94
C THR A 17 16.33 32.14 17.67
N PHE A 18 17.16 31.60 16.77
CA PHE A 18 16.68 30.75 15.68
C PHE A 18 16.05 29.51 16.31
N GLY A 19 14.71 29.49 16.37
CA GLY A 19 13.95 28.30 16.72
C GLY A 19 14.25 27.22 15.69
N LEU A 20 15.09 26.26 16.06
CA LEU A 20 15.28 25.01 15.34
C LEU A 20 13.96 24.24 15.37
N SER A 21 13.09 24.50 14.40
CA SER A 21 11.94 23.66 14.11
C SER A 21 12.46 22.26 13.78
N LYS A 22 12.29 21.31 14.71
CA LYS A 22 12.53 19.88 14.46
C LYS A 22 11.85 19.51 13.14
N PRO A 23 12.53 18.83 12.20
CA PRO A 23 11.86 18.31 11.02
C PRO A 23 10.71 17.42 11.49
N ALA A 24 9.51 17.65 10.97
CA ALA A 24 8.35 16.83 11.26
C ALA A 24 8.70 15.38 10.93
N GLN A 25 8.74 14.53 11.96
CA GLN A 25 9.06 13.12 11.82
C GLN A 25 7.96 12.47 10.98
N THR A 26 8.29 12.06 9.75
CA THR A 26 7.37 11.31 8.89
C THR A 26 7.02 10.01 9.59
N THR A 27 5.79 9.90 10.11
CA THR A 27 5.33 8.66 10.74
C THR A 27 4.79 7.75 9.64
N ASN A 28 5.63 6.80 9.22
CA ASN A 28 5.18 5.71 8.37
C ASN A 28 4.40 4.72 9.24
N LYS A 29 3.18 4.39 8.83
CA LYS A 29 2.32 3.42 9.53
C LYS A 29 1.68 2.50 8.52
N ASN A 30 1.59 1.22 8.85
CA ASN A 30 0.93 0.24 8.01
C ASN A 30 -0.33 -0.24 8.71
N LEU A 31 -1.39 -0.45 7.94
CA LEU A 31 -2.55 -1.23 8.37
C LEU A 31 -2.65 -2.48 7.52
N TYR A 32 -3.06 -3.57 8.12
CA TYR A 32 -3.17 -4.87 7.47
C TYR A 32 -4.63 -5.31 7.51
N PHE A 33 -5.09 -5.99 6.47
CA PHE A 33 -6.47 -6.37 6.29
C PHE A 33 -6.56 -7.84 5.88
N LEU A 34 -7.57 -8.53 6.39
CA LEU A 34 -7.85 -9.94 6.15
C LEU A 34 -9.36 -10.12 6.09
N LEU A 35 -9.87 -10.85 5.10
CA LEU A 35 -11.24 -11.34 5.14
C LEU A 35 -11.30 -12.52 6.13
N ASP A 36 -12.12 -12.45 7.17
CA ASP A 36 -12.25 -13.56 8.12
C ASP A 36 -13.20 -14.65 7.60
N ARG A 37 -13.32 -15.74 8.35
CA ARG A 37 -14.19 -16.89 8.01
C ARG A 37 -15.69 -16.55 8.03
N ASP A 38 -16.07 -15.43 8.66
CA ASP A 38 -17.45 -14.93 8.67
C ASP A 38 -17.72 -13.98 7.49
N ASN A 39 -16.80 -13.92 6.50
CA ASN A 39 -16.84 -13.00 5.37
C ASN A 39 -16.82 -11.51 5.76
N ARG A 40 -16.13 -11.19 6.87
CA ARG A 40 -15.94 -9.82 7.33
C ARG A 40 -14.50 -9.39 7.12
N TRP A 41 -14.30 -8.19 6.63
CA TRP A 41 -12.97 -7.60 6.63
C TRP A 41 -12.59 -7.21 8.06
N CYS A 42 -11.40 -7.62 8.47
CA CYS A 42 -10.77 -7.24 9.72
C CYS A 42 -9.50 -6.44 9.43
N GLY A 43 -9.35 -5.30 10.09
CA GLY A 43 -8.17 -4.44 10.04
C GLY A 43 -7.31 -4.61 11.30
N TYR A 44 -5.99 -4.62 11.11
CA TYR A 44 -4.98 -4.86 12.13
C TYR A 44 -3.91 -3.78 12.07
N SER A 45 -3.42 -3.33 13.23
CA SER A 45 -2.27 -2.41 13.32
C SER A 45 -0.95 -3.13 13.65
N ASN A 46 -1.00 -4.42 13.98
CA ASN A 46 0.18 -5.25 14.28
C ASN A 46 0.36 -6.34 13.22
N GLU A 47 1.49 -6.33 12.51
CA GLU A 47 1.79 -7.27 11.43
C GLU A 47 1.88 -8.73 11.91
N ALA A 48 2.49 -8.96 13.09
CA ALA A 48 2.66 -10.31 13.62
C ALA A 48 1.31 -10.93 13.98
N GLN A 49 0.40 -10.13 14.56
CA GLN A 49 -0.97 -10.55 14.81
C GLN A 49 -1.70 -10.88 13.51
N TRP A 50 -1.62 -10.01 12.50
CA TRP A 50 -2.23 -10.27 11.18
C TRP A 50 -1.69 -11.54 10.52
N LYS A 51 -0.37 -11.75 10.52
CA LYS A 51 0.27 -12.98 10.00
C LYS A 51 -0.17 -14.24 10.73
N SER A 52 -0.39 -14.15 12.05
CA SER A 52 -0.91 -15.28 12.83
C SER A 52 -2.33 -15.66 12.41
N GLU A 53 -3.17 -14.67 12.11
CA GLU A 53 -4.56 -14.89 11.68
C GLU A 53 -4.63 -15.41 10.24
N ILE A 54 -3.74 -14.96 9.36
CA ILE A 54 -3.58 -15.54 8.01
C ILE A 54 -3.26 -17.03 8.10
N SER A 55 -2.34 -17.41 9.00
CA SER A 55 -1.94 -18.81 9.18
C SER A 55 -3.08 -19.72 9.66
N LEU A 56 -4.12 -19.12 10.25
CA LEU A 56 -5.34 -19.82 10.67
C LEU A 56 -6.45 -19.76 9.62
N SER A 57 -6.31 -18.97 8.55
CA SER A 57 -7.34 -18.77 7.53
C SER A 57 -7.23 -19.78 6.38
N GLU A 58 -8.22 -19.77 5.50
CA GLU A 58 -8.20 -20.58 4.28
C GLU A 58 -7.18 -20.02 3.29
N ILE A 59 -6.64 -20.87 2.40
CA ILE A 59 -5.52 -20.50 1.52
C ILE A 59 -5.91 -19.38 0.54
N ASP A 60 -7.15 -19.35 0.10
CA ASP A 60 -7.75 -18.41 -0.85
C ASP A 60 -8.24 -17.11 -0.20
N THR A 61 -8.10 -16.99 1.12
CA THR A 61 -8.60 -15.83 1.85
C THR A 61 -7.89 -14.54 1.38
N PRO A 62 -8.63 -13.54 0.87
CA PRO A 62 -8.05 -12.28 0.44
C PRO A 62 -7.41 -11.50 1.58
N ILE A 63 -6.25 -10.91 1.30
CA ILE A 63 -5.52 -10.09 2.26
C ILE A 63 -5.08 -8.77 1.62
N ALA A 64 -4.84 -7.76 2.45
CA ALA A 64 -4.27 -6.51 1.99
C ALA A 64 -3.38 -5.83 3.05
N GLN A 65 -2.51 -4.95 2.58
CA GLN A 65 -1.74 -4.02 3.38
C GLN A 65 -1.93 -2.61 2.80
N VAL A 66 -2.02 -1.62 3.68
CA VAL A 66 -2.11 -0.21 3.30
C VAL A 66 -1.01 0.56 4.00
N ASP A 67 -0.15 1.18 3.21
CA ASP A 67 0.91 2.04 3.71
C ASP A 67 0.38 3.47 3.86
N TYR A 68 0.71 4.09 4.99
CA TYR A 68 0.46 5.49 5.26
C TYR A 68 1.75 6.25 5.46
N ALA A 69 1.84 7.45 4.87
CA ALA A 69 2.83 8.46 5.21
C ALA A 69 2.11 9.78 5.51
N ASN A 70 2.39 10.40 6.66
CA ASN A 70 1.75 11.65 7.09
C ASN A 70 0.21 11.58 7.02
N ASP A 71 -0.36 10.47 7.52
CA ASP A 71 -1.79 10.18 7.52
C ASP A 71 -2.47 10.05 6.14
N ARG A 72 -1.69 9.99 5.06
CA ARG A 72 -2.19 9.73 3.70
C ARG A 72 -1.82 8.34 3.25
N VAL A 73 -2.73 7.67 2.55
CA VAL A 73 -2.45 6.40 1.90
C VAL A 73 -1.45 6.63 0.77
N THR A 74 -0.37 5.86 0.75
CA THR A 74 0.68 5.94 -0.28
C THR A 74 0.72 4.73 -1.19
N ALA A 75 0.34 3.56 -0.66
CA ALA A 75 0.24 2.33 -1.42
C ALA A 75 -0.82 1.41 -0.84
N VAL A 76 -1.41 0.58 -1.69
CA VAL A 76 -2.25 -0.55 -1.28
C VAL A 76 -1.69 -1.80 -1.93
N TYR A 77 -1.38 -2.80 -1.12
CA TYR A 77 -0.99 -4.13 -1.57
C TYR A 77 -2.18 -5.06 -1.35
N ALA A 78 -2.63 -5.77 -2.37
CA ALA A 78 -3.71 -6.73 -2.25
C ALA A 78 -3.23 -8.08 -2.78
N THR A 79 -3.59 -9.16 -2.08
CA THR A 79 -3.29 -10.52 -2.52
C THR A 79 -4.56 -11.34 -2.55
N GLN A 80 -4.75 -12.04 -3.66
CA GLN A 80 -5.81 -13.00 -3.88
C GLN A 80 -5.21 -14.29 -4.39
N ARG A 81 -5.78 -15.42 -3.98
CA ARG A 81 -5.40 -16.75 -4.42
C ARG A 81 -6.68 -17.50 -4.72
N ASP A 82 -6.62 -18.48 -5.60
CA ASP A 82 -7.71 -19.41 -5.76
C ASP A 82 -7.70 -20.50 -4.68
N GLN A 83 -8.85 -21.15 -4.56
CA GLN A 83 -9.06 -22.23 -3.60
C GLN A 83 -8.19 -23.46 -3.90
N ALA A 84 -7.93 -23.75 -5.18
CA ALA A 84 -7.08 -24.86 -5.58
C ALA A 84 -5.58 -24.56 -5.38
N GLY A 85 -5.22 -23.28 -5.25
CA GLY A 85 -3.84 -22.82 -5.19
C GLY A 85 -3.13 -22.89 -6.55
N ASP A 86 -3.89 -22.91 -7.65
CA ASP A 86 -3.38 -22.88 -9.02
C ASP A 86 -2.84 -21.50 -9.40
N TRP A 87 -3.22 -20.44 -8.69
CA TRP A 87 -2.66 -19.11 -8.91
C TRP A 87 -2.68 -18.19 -7.69
N ALA A 88 -1.79 -17.21 -7.72
CA ALA A 88 -1.77 -16.11 -6.77
C ALA A 88 -1.56 -14.78 -7.52
N VAL A 89 -2.43 -13.80 -7.24
CA VAL A 89 -2.36 -12.44 -7.76
C VAL A 89 -1.90 -11.50 -6.65
N TYR A 90 -0.85 -10.73 -6.92
CA TYR A 90 -0.30 -9.71 -6.06
C TYR A 90 -0.40 -8.35 -6.74
N ASP A 91 -1.28 -7.51 -6.23
CA ASP A 91 -1.49 -6.16 -6.72
C ASP A 91 -0.76 -5.16 -5.84
N THR A 92 -0.03 -4.24 -6.45
CA THR A 92 0.55 -3.05 -5.82
C THR A 92 -0.02 -1.81 -6.48
N TYR A 93 -0.98 -1.17 -5.81
CA TYR A 93 -1.58 0.09 -6.21
C TYR A 93 -0.76 1.25 -5.70
N SER A 94 -0.41 2.17 -6.60
CA SER A 94 0.26 3.43 -6.27
C SER A 94 -0.74 4.59 -6.29
N LEU A 95 -0.54 5.55 -5.40
CA LEU A 95 -1.40 6.72 -5.25
C LEU A 95 -0.65 8.02 -5.57
N ASP A 96 -1.37 8.98 -6.15
CA ASP A 96 -0.87 10.34 -6.33
C ASP A 96 -0.87 11.11 -4.99
N LYS A 97 -0.38 12.36 -5.01
CA LYS A 97 -0.33 13.22 -3.81
C LYS A 97 -1.72 13.61 -3.25
N SER A 98 -2.75 13.44 -4.07
CA SER A 98 -4.15 13.71 -3.74
C SER A 98 -4.86 12.48 -3.18
N GLY A 99 -4.20 11.32 -3.15
CA GLY A 99 -4.77 10.07 -2.69
C GLY A 99 -5.63 9.35 -3.74
N ASN A 100 -5.49 9.68 -5.03
CA ASN A 100 -6.13 8.94 -6.11
C ASN A 100 -5.22 7.81 -6.58
N LEU A 101 -5.81 6.67 -6.96
CA LEU A 101 -5.06 5.60 -7.63
C LEU A 101 -4.53 6.12 -8.97
N GLN A 102 -3.23 6.00 -9.20
CA GLN A 102 -2.57 6.43 -10.45
C GLN A 102 -2.06 5.24 -11.28
N GLY A 103 -1.84 4.08 -10.65
CA GLY A 103 -1.33 2.93 -11.35
C GLY A 103 -1.31 1.67 -10.50
N LEU A 104 -1.22 0.53 -11.17
CA LEU A 104 -1.16 -0.79 -10.58
C LEU A 104 0.02 -1.55 -11.21
N LYS A 105 0.85 -2.16 -10.36
CA LYS A 105 1.71 -3.28 -10.74
C LYS A 105 1.04 -4.57 -10.27
N ARG A 106 0.71 -5.47 -11.18
CA ARG A 106 0.13 -6.78 -10.88
C ARG A 106 1.16 -7.87 -11.16
N VAL A 107 1.29 -8.81 -10.25
CA VAL A 107 2.09 -10.02 -10.43
C VAL A 107 1.18 -11.23 -10.30
N ILE A 108 1.17 -12.10 -11.29
CA ILE A 108 0.38 -13.32 -11.33
C ILE A 108 1.34 -14.50 -11.34
N ASN A 109 1.25 -15.36 -10.31
CA ASN A 109 1.99 -16.61 -10.25
C ASN A 109 1.03 -17.76 -10.57
N PHE A 110 1.35 -18.58 -11.56
CA PHE A 110 0.65 -19.82 -11.86
C PHE A 110 1.38 -21.01 -11.21
N LEU A 111 0.68 -21.81 -10.41
CA LEU A 111 1.18 -22.92 -9.60
C LEU A 111 0.46 -24.22 -10.01
N PRO A 112 1.10 -25.41 -9.93
CA PRO A 112 2.53 -25.65 -9.70
C PRO A 112 3.42 -25.23 -10.89
N GLY A 113 2.90 -24.43 -11.82
CA GLY A 113 3.65 -23.86 -12.94
C GLY A 113 4.86 -23.00 -12.53
N ARG A 114 5.69 -22.69 -13.53
CA ARG A 114 6.79 -21.74 -13.38
C ARG A 114 6.48 -20.43 -14.10
N LEU A 115 5.22 -20.09 -14.36
CA LEU A 115 4.90 -18.84 -15.05
C LEU A 115 4.63 -17.74 -14.04
N ASN A 116 5.35 -16.64 -14.20
CA ASN A 116 5.12 -15.36 -13.55
C ASN A 116 4.74 -14.35 -14.65
N GLU A 117 3.57 -13.75 -14.55
CA GLU A 117 3.21 -12.58 -15.36
C GLU A 117 3.32 -11.32 -14.51
N GLU A 118 4.07 -10.33 -14.98
CA GLU A 118 4.09 -8.99 -14.41
C GLU A 118 3.41 -8.02 -15.37
N GLU A 119 2.34 -7.37 -14.90
CA GLU A 119 1.58 -6.37 -15.63
C GLU A 119 1.75 -4.99 -15.00
N MET A 120 1.83 -3.97 -15.84
CA MET A 120 1.81 -2.57 -15.44
C MET A 120 0.58 -1.90 -16.03
N TRP A 121 -0.19 -1.21 -15.19
CA TRP A 121 -1.43 -0.55 -15.55
C TRP A 121 -1.39 0.93 -15.15
N LEU A 122 -1.87 1.79 -16.05
CA LEU A 122 -2.16 3.19 -15.75
C LEU A 122 -3.64 3.29 -15.33
N ILE A 123 -3.91 4.00 -14.23
CA ILE A 123 -5.26 4.28 -13.76
C ILE A 123 -5.52 5.78 -13.92
N GLU A 124 -6.41 6.14 -14.84
CA GLU A 124 -6.77 7.54 -15.10
C GLU A 124 -8.27 7.63 -15.34
N LYS A 125 -8.93 8.66 -14.79
CA LYS A 125 -10.37 8.94 -14.99
C LYS A 125 -11.27 7.71 -14.71
N GLY A 126 -10.92 6.95 -13.67
CA GLY A 126 -11.67 5.76 -13.25
C GLY A 126 -11.50 4.52 -14.14
N LYS A 127 -10.57 4.55 -15.11
CA LYS A 127 -10.29 3.45 -16.02
C LYS A 127 -8.86 2.95 -15.84
N ALA A 128 -8.68 1.63 -15.80
CA ALA A 128 -7.37 0.98 -15.87
C ALA A 128 -7.03 0.64 -17.33
N THR A 129 -5.82 0.99 -17.77
CA THR A 129 -5.30 0.68 -19.11
C THR A 129 -3.94 -0.02 -19.00
N LYS A 130 -3.84 -1.27 -19.48
CA LYS A 130 -2.61 -2.06 -19.47
C LYS A 130 -1.56 -1.35 -20.32
N GLN A 131 -0.41 -1.05 -19.73
CA GLN A 131 0.74 -0.42 -20.38
C GLN A 131 1.75 -1.47 -20.85
N ARG A 132 1.93 -2.53 -20.05
CA ARG A 132 2.92 -3.58 -20.30
C ARG A 132 2.48 -4.89 -19.65
N SER A 133 2.84 -6.00 -20.27
CA SER A 133 2.89 -7.32 -19.63
C SER A 133 4.23 -7.99 -19.98
N THR A 134 4.80 -8.73 -19.03
CA THR A 134 6.00 -9.54 -19.23
C THR A 134 5.86 -10.89 -18.56
N HIS A 135 6.30 -11.94 -19.25
CA HIS A 135 6.23 -13.32 -18.79
C HIS A 135 7.63 -13.82 -18.44
N ARG A 136 7.78 -14.42 -17.26
CA ARG A 136 9.05 -14.93 -16.76
C ARG A 136 8.88 -16.30 -16.12
N ASN A 137 9.98 -17.05 -16.10
CA ASN A 137 10.07 -18.24 -15.28
C ASN A 137 10.13 -17.84 -13.80
N VAL A 138 9.26 -18.38 -12.94
CA VAL A 138 9.23 -18.10 -11.49
C VAL A 138 10.57 -18.44 -10.81
N VAL A 139 11.29 -19.45 -11.33
CA VAL A 139 12.55 -19.92 -10.74
C VAL A 139 13.75 -19.18 -11.33
N THR A 140 13.87 -19.11 -12.66
CA THR A 140 15.06 -18.54 -13.30
C THR A 140 14.96 -17.03 -13.54
N LEU A 141 13.76 -16.46 -13.44
CA LEU A 141 13.42 -15.08 -13.80
C LEU A 141 13.68 -14.71 -15.27
N GLU A 142 14.04 -15.69 -16.09
CA GLU A 142 14.28 -15.49 -17.51
C GLU A 142 12.95 -15.25 -18.24
N PRO A 143 12.95 -14.39 -19.28
CA PRO A 143 11.76 -14.18 -20.10
C PRO A 143 11.29 -15.49 -20.75
N ILE A 144 10.00 -15.78 -20.69
CA ILE A 144 9.37 -16.86 -21.44
C ILE A 144 8.66 -16.23 -22.64
N PRO A 145 9.07 -16.54 -23.88
CA PRO A 145 8.30 -16.14 -25.04
C PRO A 145 7.04 -17.01 -25.09
N LEU A 146 5.88 -16.42 -24.79
CA LEU A 146 4.58 -17.05 -24.98
C LEU A 146 3.92 -16.50 -26.23
N THR A 147 3.33 -17.38 -27.02
CA THR A 147 2.47 -17.02 -28.13
C THR A 147 1.10 -16.58 -27.64
N ASP A 148 0.38 -15.79 -28.45
CA ASP A 148 -1.00 -15.38 -28.13
C ASP A 148 -1.95 -16.58 -27.95
N THR A 149 -1.65 -17.72 -28.57
CA THR A 149 -2.42 -18.96 -28.40
C THR A 149 -2.18 -19.55 -27.01
N GLU A 150 -0.92 -19.69 -26.59
CA GLU A 150 -0.57 -20.18 -25.25
C GLU A 150 -1.13 -19.29 -24.14
N LEU A 151 -1.16 -17.98 -24.35
CA LEU A 151 -1.77 -17.03 -23.40
C LEU A 151 -3.30 -17.17 -23.33
N ARG A 152 -3.96 -17.51 -24.43
CA ARG A 152 -5.42 -17.74 -24.46
C ARG A 152 -5.81 -19.07 -23.86
N ASP A 153 -4.98 -20.09 -24.06
CA ASP A 153 -5.19 -21.42 -23.49
C ASP A 153 -4.90 -21.44 -21.99
N MET A 154 -4.13 -20.47 -21.49
CA MET A 154 -4.01 -20.22 -20.06
C MET A 154 -5.26 -19.53 -19.52
N SER A 155 -5.92 -20.20 -18.57
CA SER A 155 -7.02 -19.61 -17.81
C SER A 155 -6.46 -18.54 -16.86
N LEU A 156 -6.24 -17.33 -17.38
CA LEU A 156 -5.79 -16.20 -16.58
C LEU A 156 -6.84 -15.84 -15.52
N PRO A 157 -6.42 -15.48 -14.29
CA PRO A 157 -7.37 -15.17 -13.23
C PRO A 157 -8.09 -13.83 -13.50
N GLU A 158 -9.42 -13.85 -13.41
CA GLU A 158 -10.27 -12.67 -13.60
C GLU A 158 -10.34 -11.80 -12.32
N VAL A 159 -9.20 -11.31 -11.86
CA VAL A 159 -9.16 -10.42 -10.68
C VAL A 159 -9.46 -8.98 -11.10
N THR A 160 -10.54 -8.42 -10.57
CA THR A 160 -10.94 -7.03 -10.84
C THR A 160 -9.86 -6.04 -10.41
N ILE A 161 -9.54 -5.07 -11.28
CA ILE A 161 -8.65 -3.95 -10.95
C ILE A 161 -9.47 -2.85 -10.29
N VAL A 162 -9.07 -2.46 -9.09
CA VAL A 162 -9.70 -1.34 -8.37
C VAL A 162 -9.22 -0.02 -8.96
N THR A 163 -10.15 0.85 -9.38
CA THR A 163 -9.80 2.13 -10.03
C THR A 163 -10.02 3.36 -9.13
N ARG A 164 -10.63 3.18 -7.95
CA ARG A 164 -10.81 4.22 -6.94
C ARG A 164 -10.61 3.64 -5.54
N VAL A 165 -10.01 4.39 -4.63
CA VAL A 165 -9.69 3.90 -3.28
C VAL A 165 -10.94 3.48 -2.50
N GLN A 166 -12.06 4.16 -2.70
CA GLN A 166 -13.33 3.80 -2.05
C GLN A 166 -13.93 2.47 -2.51
N ASP A 167 -13.45 1.91 -3.63
CA ASP A 167 -13.96 0.65 -4.17
C ASP A 167 -13.21 -0.56 -3.58
N PHE A 168 -12.19 -0.35 -2.74
CA PHE A 168 -11.61 -1.45 -1.96
C PHE A 168 -12.64 -1.99 -0.97
N PRO A 169 -12.77 -3.32 -0.82
CA PRO A 169 -13.81 -3.91 0.01
C PRO A 169 -13.60 -3.64 1.52
N PHE A 170 -12.39 -3.27 1.92
CA PHE A 170 -12.03 -2.84 3.29
C PHE A 170 -12.01 -1.30 3.46
N TRP A 171 -12.54 -0.53 2.50
CA TRP A 171 -12.52 0.93 2.53
C TRP A 171 -13.14 1.53 3.80
N SER A 172 -14.27 0.98 4.27
CA SER A 172 -14.92 1.46 5.49
C SER A 172 -14.02 1.35 6.72
N LEU A 173 -13.16 0.34 6.78
CA LEU A 173 -12.18 0.21 7.87
C LEU A 173 -11.08 1.26 7.77
N MET A 174 -10.58 1.52 6.55
CA MET A 174 -9.58 2.56 6.30
C MET A 174 -10.09 3.95 6.65
N ARG A 175 -11.31 4.27 6.23
CA ARG A 175 -11.91 5.61 6.40
C ARG A 175 -12.44 5.82 7.82
N ASP A 176 -13.25 4.89 8.32
CA ASP A 176 -14.07 5.13 9.51
C ASP A 176 -13.47 4.51 10.78
N LYS A 177 -12.65 3.47 10.64
CA LYS A 177 -12.16 2.66 11.78
C LYS A 177 -10.66 2.75 12.01
N ARG A 178 -9.91 3.54 11.23
CA ARG A 178 -8.45 3.68 11.35
C ARG A 178 -7.98 3.99 12.77
N ALA A 179 -8.54 5.01 13.41
CA ALA A 179 -8.17 5.38 14.78
C ALA A 179 -8.47 4.26 15.79
N GLU A 180 -9.57 3.53 15.57
CA GLU A 180 -9.97 2.39 16.40
C GLU A 180 -9.01 1.21 16.21
N ILE A 181 -8.62 0.89 14.98
CA ILE A 181 -7.62 -0.16 14.66
C ILE A 181 -6.26 0.17 15.29
N LEU A 182 -5.83 1.43 15.19
CA LEU A 182 -4.56 1.88 15.75
C LEU A 182 -4.55 1.84 17.29
N SER A 183 -5.69 2.04 17.94
CA SER A 183 -5.78 2.03 19.41
C SER A 183 -6.06 0.64 19.99
N LYS A 184 -6.91 -0.17 19.35
CA LYS A 184 -7.33 -1.49 19.84
C LYS A 184 -6.53 -2.66 19.28
N GLY A 185 -5.72 -2.46 18.24
CA GLY A 185 -4.97 -3.53 17.58
C GLY A 185 -5.74 -4.19 16.43
N LYS A 186 -7.03 -4.49 16.63
CA LYS A 186 -7.90 -5.18 15.66
C LYS A 186 -9.33 -4.62 15.66
N VAL A 187 -9.93 -4.43 14.49
CA VAL A 187 -11.35 -4.10 14.31
C VAL A 187 -11.88 -4.76 13.04
N CYS A 188 -13.08 -5.35 13.09
CA CYS A 188 -13.75 -5.91 11.91
C CYS A 188 -14.96 -5.08 11.50
N ASN A 189 -15.31 -5.11 10.22
CA ASN A 189 -16.59 -4.56 9.76
C ASN A 189 -17.74 -5.42 10.31
N ARG A 190 -18.93 -4.82 10.39
CA ARG A 190 -20.14 -5.51 10.82
C ARG A 190 -20.77 -6.24 9.65
#